data_AF-A0A933G2M8-F1
#
_entry.id   AF-A0A933G2M8-F1
#
_cell.length_a   1.000
_cell.length_b   1.000
_cell.length_c   1.000
_cell.angle_alpha   90.00
_cell.angle_beta   90.00
_cell.angle_gamma   90.00
#
_symmetry.space_group_name_H-M   'P 1'
#
loop_
_entity.id
_entity.type
_entity.pdbx_description
1 polymer ?
#
loop_
_entity_poly.entity_id
_entity_poly.type
_entity_poly.pdbx_seq_one_letter_code
_entity_poly.pdbx_strand_id
1 'polypeptide(L)'
;DGVVPRTKLPAVLRAVYETCERFGFPVANVFHAGDGNLHPNLLFDERKPGETARVLEVGAAIMRLCVDAGGSITGEHGVGYEKRSFMDWIFAPEDIDAMAKVKAAFGANDLYNPCKIFPTGKGCGEVTQAHIERVMAQVGPDAYI
;
A
#
# COMPACT_ATOMS: atom_id res chain seq x y z
N ASP A 1 -1.55 6.91 3.78
CA ASP A 1 -2.05 6.89 5.17
C ASP A 1 -1.61 5.60 5.85
N GLY A 2 -1.38 5.66 7.16
CA GLY A 2 -1.12 4.53 8.02
C GLY A 2 -1.57 4.86 9.44
N VAL A 3 -1.97 3.85 10.21
CA VAL A 3 -2.50 4.06 11.57
C VAL A 3 -1.52 3.51 12.58
N VAL A 4 -1.40 4.17 13.73
CA VAL A 4 -0.61 3.69 14.87
C VAL A 4 -1.37 3.86 16.18
N PRO A 5 -1.03 3.12 17.25
CA PRO A 5 -1.56 3.40 18.57
C PRO A 5 -1.30 4.87 18.95
N ARG A 6 -2.33 5.57 19.43
CA ARG A 6 -2.25 7.00 19.78
C ARG A 6 -1.11 7.34 20.75
N THR A 7 -0.79 6.41 21.66
CA THR A 7 0.32 6.54 22.62
C THR A 7 1.70 6.51 21.97
N LYS A 8 1.80 5.99 20.74
CA LYS A 8 3.04 5.90 19.95
C LYS A 8 3.15 6.97 18.86
N LEU A 9 2.08 7.73 18.61
CA LEU A 9 2.02 8.73 17.54
C LEU A 9 3.22 9.71 17.55
N PRO A 10 3.64 10.30 18.69
CA PRO A 10 4.79 11.21 18.70
C PRO A 10 6.11 10.55 18.33
N ALA A 11 6.30 9.28 18.73
CA ALA A 11 7.52 8.53 18.44
C ALA A 11 7.59 8.13 16.97
N VAL A 12 6.48 7.62 16.41
CA VAL A 12 6.40 7.26 14.99
C VAL A 12 6.56 8.49 14.11
N LEU A 13 5.93 9.62 14.45
CA LEU A 13 6.08 10.85 13.68
C LEU A 13 7.54 11.32 13.60
N ARG A 14 8.30 11.24 14.70
CA ARG A 14 9.75 11.52 14.67
C ARG A 14 10.50 10.56 13.75
N ALA A 15 10.24 9.25 13.86
CA ALA A 15 10.88 8.25 13.01
C ALA A 15 10.56 8.44 11.51
N VAL A 16 9.36 8.93 11.19
CA VAL A 16 8.98 9.32 9.81
C VAL A 16 9.85 10.47 9.34
N TYR A 17 9.98 11.55 10.12
CA TYR A 17 10.85 12.67 9.74
C TYR A 17 12.31 12.25 9.56
N GLU A 18 12.87 11.47 10.49
CA GLU A 18 14.24 10.94 10.40
C GLU A 18 14.44 10.04 9.17
N THR A 19 13.42 9.24 8.83
CA THR A 19 13.44 8.40 7.62
C THR A 19 13.46 9.27 6.37
N CYS A 20 12.55 10.23 6.26
CA CYS A 20 12.48 11.14 5.12
C CYS A 20 13.78 11.96 4.94
N GLU A 21 14.37 12.44 6.03
CA GLU A 21 15.66 13.14 6.02
C GLU A 21 16.78 12.24 5.50
N ARG A 22 16.89 11.00 6.01
CA ARG A 22 17.91 10.03 5.57
C ARG A 22 17.83 9.74 4.06
N PHE A 23 16.62 9.70 3.50
CA PHE A 23 16.41 9.45 2.08
C PHE A 23 16.42 10.72 1.21
N GLY A 24 16.43 11.90 1.83
CA GLY A 24 16.47 13.19 1.14
C GLY A 24 15.15 13.62 0.51
N PHE A 25 14.01 13.23 1.10
CA PHE A 25 12.68 13.63 0.63
C PHE A 25 12.02 14.57 1.64
N PRO A 26 11.56 15.76 1.22
CA PRO A 26 10.69 16.58 2.04
C PRO A 26 9.36 15.87 2.32
N VAL A 27 8.84 16.02 3.53
CA VAL A 27 7.56 15.40 3.93
C VAL A 27 6.66 16.43 4.62
N ALA A 28 5.40 16.48 4.19
CA ALA A 28 4.33 17.19 4.88
C ALA A 28 3.42 16.17 5.55
N ASN A 29 3.25 16.27 6.87
CA ASN A 29 2.36 15.38 7.61
C ASN A 29 1.02 16.05 7.90
N VAL A 30 -0.07 15.34 7.61
CA VAL A 30 -1.43 15.63 8.09
C VAL A 30 -1.86 14.44 8.96
N PHE A 31 -2.73 14.66 9.94
CA PHE A 31 -3.15 13.59 10.84
C PHE A 31 -4.57 13.76 11.36
N HIS A 32 -5.26 12.64 11.48
CA HIS A 32 -6.37 12.50 12.41
C HIS A 32 -5.80 12.03 13.75
N ALA A 33 -5.23 12.97 14.52
CA ALA A 33 -4.52 12.61 15.76
C ALA A 33 -5.41 11.88 16.80
N GLY A 34 -6.74 12.09 16.73
CA GLY A 34 -7.72 11.50 17.65
C GLY A 34 -7.87 9.98 17.53
N ASP A 35 -7.55 9.41 16.37
CA ASP A 35 -7.57 7.96 16.09
C ASP A 35 -6.18 7.38 15.77
N GLY A 36 -5.16 8.24 15.60
CA GLY A 36 -3.78 7.82 15.36
C GLY A 36 -3.46 7.59 13.88
N ASN A 37 -4.28 8.12 12.96
CA ASN A 37 -4.07 8.03 11.52
C ASN A 37 -3.12 9.15 11.02
N LEU A 38 -2.02 8.73 10.36
CA LEU A 38 -1.00 9.60 9.78
C LEU A 38 -1.10 9.64 8.25
N HIS A 39 -0.90 10.83 7.70
CA HIS A 39 -0.84 11.10 6.27
C HIS A 39 0.50 11.78 5.93
N PRO A 40 1.61 11.02 5.87
CA PRO A 40 2.87 11.51 5.34
C PRO A 40 2.74 11.68 3.83
N ASN A 41 2.91 12.92 3.37
CA ASN A 41 2.93 13.28 1.96
C ASN A 41 4.36 13.61 1.57
N LEU A 42 5.00 12.70 0.82
CA LEU A 42 6.36 12.86 0.31
C LEU A 42 6.34 13.75 -0.93
N LEU A 43 7.17 14.79 -0.95
CA LEU A 43 7.30 15.68 -2.11
C LEU A 43 8.44 15.15 -2.98
N PHE A 44 8.13 14.85 -4.24
CA PHE A 44 9.09 14.36 -5.23
C PHE A 44 8.71 14.84 -6.63
N ASP A 45 9.65 14.72 -7.57
CA ASP A 45 9.46 15.05 -8.99
C ASP A 45 9.52 13.77 -9.84
N GLU A 46 8.35 13.29 -10.29
CA GLU A 46 8.22 12.08 -11.12
C GLU A 46 8.97 12.17 -12.46
N ARG A 47 9.30 13.38 -12.92
CA ARG A 47 10.03 13.61 -14.17
C ARG A 47 11.51 13.28 -14.04
N LYS A 48 12.04 13.16 -12.81
CA LYS A 48 13.43 12.76 -12.58
C LYS A 48 13.53 11.23 -12.57
N PRO A 49 14.36 10.65 -13.45
CA PRO A 49 14.51 9.19 -13.53
C PRO A 49 14.87 8.57 -12.18
N GLY A 50 14.13 7.54 -11.79
CA GLY A 50 14.33 6.78 -10.56
C GLY A 50 13.77 7.43 -9.29
N GLU A 51 13.30 8.68 -9.34
CA GLU A 51 12.77 9.38 -8.15
C GLU A 51 11.47 8.71 -7.65
N THR A 52 10.60 8.28 -8.57
CA THR A 52 9.38 7.52 -8.24
C THR A 52 9.69 6.18 -7.55
N ALA A 53 10.70 5.43 -8.01
CA ALA A 53 11.07 4.17 -7.36
C ALA A 53 11.57 4.42 -5.93
N ARG A 54 12.42 5.44 -5.74
CA ARG A 54 12.94 5.82 -4.44
C ARG A 54 11.86 6.32 -3.49
N VAL A 55 10.90 7.13 -3.95
CA VAL A 55 9.83 7.62 -3.07
C VAL A 55 8.91 6.48 -2.62
N LEU A 56 8.66 5.48 -3.49
CA LEU A 56 7.91 4.28 -3.14
C LEU A 56 8.64 3.42 -2.08
N GLU A 57 9.97 3.30 -2.17
CA GLU A 57 10.78 2.65 -1.12
C GLU A 57 10.66 3.36 0.22
N VAL A 58 10.69 4.70 0.23
CA VAL A 58 10.48 5.50 1.44
C VAL A 58 9.08 5.34 1.99
N GLY A 59 8.06 5.34 1.13
CA GLY A 59 6.67 5.06 1.50
C GLY A 59 6.52 3.69 2.17
N ALA A 60 7.15 2.65 1.60
CA ALA A 60 7.17 1.31 2.17
C ALA A 60 7.87 1.26 3.55
N ALA A 61 8.98 1.98 3.71
CA ALA A 61 9.68 2.08 5.00
C ALA A 61 8.83 2.76 6.08
N ILE A 62 8.12 3.84 5.73
CA ILE A 62 7.17 4.52 6.63
C ILE A 62 6.01 3.57 6.99
N MET A 63 5.46 2.83 6.04
CA MET A 63 4.41 1.84 6.34
C MET A 63 4.91 0.74 7.27
N ARG A 64 6.15 0.27 7.10
CA ARG A 64 6.75 -0.68 8.02
C ARG A 64 6.86 -0.09 9.44
N LEU A 65 7.25 1.18 9.59
CA LEU A 65 7.26 1.84 10.91
C LEU A 65 5.87 1.84 11.57
N CYS A 66 4.80 2.08 10.80
CA CYS A 66 3.44 2.03 11.32
C CYS A 66 3.08 0.62 11.81
N VAL A 67 3.37 -0.42 11.02
CA VAL A 67 3.09 -1.82 11.37
C VAL A 67 3.91 -2.26 12.58
N ASP A 68 5.21 -1.98 12.62
CA ASP A 68 6.10 -2.34 13.74
C ASP A 68 5.70 -1.63 15.05
N ALA A 69 5.06 -0.46 14.95
CA ALA A 69 4.45 0.22 16.09
C ALA A 69 3.16 -0.47 16.59
N GLY A 70 2.69 -1.55 15.97
CA GLY A 70 1.42 -2.21 16.27
C GLY A 70 0.23 -1.54 15.59
N GLY A 71 0.48 -0.95 14.42
CA GLY A 71 -0.48 -0.21 13.61
C GLY A 71 -1.00 -0.98 12.40
N SER A 72 -1.54 -0.24 11.43
CA SER A 72 -2.08 -0.77 10.16
C SER A 72 -1.50 -0.02 8.96
N ILE A 73 -1.45 -0.68 7.80
CA ILE A 73 -1.00 -0.12 6.52
C ILE A 73 -2.01 0.89 5.92
N THR A 74 -3.21 0.99 6.48
CA THR A 74 -4.22 1.98 6.11
C THR A 74 -5.21 2.18 7.26
N GLY A 75 -5.68 3.41 7.42
CA GLY A 75 -6.79 3.75 8.30
C GLY A 75 -8.09 3.95 7.54
N GLU A 76 -8.02 4.63 6.39
CA GLU A 76 -9.22 5.07 5.66
C GLU A 76 -9.11 5.01 4.12
N HIS A 77 -7.90 5.07 3.53
CA HIS A 77 -7.80 5.08 2.06
C HIS A 77 -7.87 3.69 1.42
N GLY A 78 -7.71 2.63 2.22
CA GLY A 78 -7.68 1.25 1.75
C GLY A 78 -6.32 0.80 1.22
N VAL A 79 -6.32 -0.41 0.65
CA VAL A 79 -5.12 -1.13 0.20
C VAL A 79 -4.80 -0.81 -1.27
N GLY A 80 -5.81 -0.92 -2.13
CA GLY A 80 -5.69 -0.66 -3.57
C GLY A 80 -4.63 -1.53 -4.25
N TYR A 81 -3.97 -0.95 -5.25
CA TYR A 81 -2.85 -1.58 -5.96
C TYR A 81 -1.53 -1.40 -5.20
N GLU A 82 -1.30 -0.19 -4.69
CA GLU A 82 -0.03 0.22 -4.08
C GLU A 82 0.34 -0.62 -2.84
N LYS A 83 -0.62 -0.85 -1.94
CA LYS A 83 -0.34 -1.49 -0.64
C LYS A 83 -0.64 -2.97 -0.59
N ARG A 84 -1.10 -3.58 -1.69
CA ARG A 84 -1.47 -5.01 -1.72
C ARG A 84 -0.33 -5.91 -1.27
N SER A 85 0.91 -5.54 -1.59
CA SER A 85 2.12 -6.27 -1.21
C SER A 85 2.46 -6.16 0.28
N PHE A 86 1.78 -5.28 1.03
CA PHE A 86 1.95 -5.09 2.46
C PHE A 86 0.88 -5.81 3.29
N MET A 87 -0.11 -6.44 2.64
CA MET A 87 -1.17 -7.20 3.32
C MET A 87 -0.60 -8.29 4.22
N ASP A 88 0.43 -8.99 3.74
CA ASP A 88 1.12 -10.05 4.48
C ASP A 88 1.86 -9.54 5.73
N TRP A 89 1.96 -8.22 5.93
CA TRP A 89 2.55 -7.65 7.14
C TRP A 89 1.56 -7.58 8.30
N ILE A 90 0.25 -7.60 8.03
CA ILE A 90 -0.81 -7.40 9.02
C ILE A 90 -1.88 -8.49 9.02
N PHE A 91 -1.86 -9.40 8.04
CA PHE A 91 -2.78 -10.52 7.91
C PHE A 91 -2.03 -11.83 7.74
N ALA A 92 -2.54 -12.89 8.35
CA ALA A 92 -2.06 -14.24 8.12
C ALA A 92 -2.53 -14.74 6.74
N PRO A 93 -1.87 -15.75 6.14
CA PRO A 93 -2.30 -16.35 4.88
C PRO A 93 -3.76 -16.82 4.91
N GLU A 94 -4.23 -17.31 6.05
CA GLU A 94 -5.61 -17.77 6.26
C GLU A 94 -6.63 -16.62 6.22
N ASP A 95 -6.27 -15.45 6.76
CA ASP A 95 -7.10 -14.24 6.70
C ASP A 95 -7.27 -13.79 5.25
N ILE A 96 -6.16 -13.79 4.49
CA ILE A 96 -6.14 -13.40 3.08
C ILE A 96 -6.96 -14.37 2.23
N ASP A 97 -6.82 -15.67 2.45
CA ASP A 97 -7.62 -16.69 1.77
C ASP A 97 -9.12 -16.55 2.07
N ALA A 98 -9.49 -16.26 3.33
CA ALA A 98 -10.87 -16.00 3.70
C ALA A 98 -11.45 -14.78 2.96
N MET A 99 -10.72 -13.67 2.90
CA MET A 99 -11.13 -12.48 2.14
C MET A 99 -11.24 -12.76 0.63
N ALA A 100 -10.30 -13.54 0.07
CA ALA A 100 -10.32 -13.92 -1.34
C ALA A 100 -11.53 -14.79 -1.71
N LYS A 101 -11.93 -15.70 -0.81
CA LYS A 101 -13.15 -16.52 -0.97
C LYS A 101 -14.41 -15.67 -1.03
N VAL A 102 -14.50 -14.60 -0.24
CA VAL A 102 -15.62 -13.65 -0.32
C VAL A 102 -15.69 -13.01 -1.70
N LYS A 103 -14.55 -12.56 -2.26
CA LYS A 103 -14.50 -12.02 -3.64
C LYS A 103 -14.96 -13.08 -4.66
N ALA A 104 -14.49 -14.31 -4.54
CA ALA A 104 -14.84 -15.39 -5.45
C ALA A 104 -16.34 -15.75 -5.43
N ALA A 105 -16.99 -15.63 -4.27
CA ALA A 105 -18.42 -15.93 -4.11
C ALA A 105 -19.34 -15.05 -4.96
N PHE A 106 -18.89 -13.88 -5.42
CA PHE A 106 -19.65 -13.03 -6.33
C PHE A 106 -19.69 -13.56 -7.78
N GLY A 107 -18.93 -14.61 -8.11
CA GLY A 107 -19.00 -15.28 -9.42
C GLY A 107 -18.56 -14.41 -10.60
N ALA A 108 -17.84 -13.31 -10.34
CA ALA A 108 -17.50 -12.31 -11.34
C ALA A 108 -16.26 -12.66 -12.19
N ASN A 109 -15.67 -13.85 -12.05
CA ASN A 109 -14.51 -14.33 -12.84
C ASN A 109 -13.38 -13.27 -12.99
N ASP A 110 -13.02 -12.60 -11.89
CA ASP A 110 -12.01 -11.53 -11.84
C ASP A 110 -12.28 -10.28 -12.70
N LEU A 111 -13.48 -10.10 -13.25
CA LEU A 111 -13.85 -8.92 -14.04
C LEU A 111 -13.84 -7.61 -13.22
N TYR A 112 -14.01 -7.69 -11.89
CA TYR A 112 -14.06 -6.52 -11.01
C TYR A 112 -12.70 -6.25 -10.38
N ASN A 113 -12.06 -5.16 -10.85
CA ASN A 113 -10.79 -4.67 -10.33
C ASN A 113 -9.73 -5.80 -10.15
N PRO A 114 -9.41 -6.52 -11.23
CA PRO A 114 -8.40 -7.57 -11.22
C PRO A 114 -7.08 -7.01 -10.69
N CYS A 115 -6.30 -7.87 -10.03
CA CYS A 115 -5.03 -7.52 -9.38
C CYS A 115 -5.10 -6.51 -8.21
N LYS A 116 -6.27 -5.96 -7.87
CA LYS A 116 -6.41 -5.05 -6.72
C LYS A 116 -6.66 -5.82 -5.41
N ILE A 117 -6.11 -5.27 -4.33
CA ILE A 117 -6.21 -5.69 -2.92
C ILE A 117 -5.37 -6.91 -2.53
N PHE A 118 -5.48 -8.05 -3.21
CA PHE A 118 -4.83 -9.27 -2.76
C PHE A 118 -3.41 -9.47 -3.33
N PRO A 119 -2.45 -9.97 -2.53
CA PRO A 119 -1.14 -10.37 -3.02
C PRO A 119 -1.25 -11.43 -4.12
N THR A 120 -0.50 -11.28 -5.21
CA THR A 120 -0.49 -12.24 -6.33
C THR A 120 0.55 -13.35 -6.16
N GLY A 121 1.11 -13.51 -4.97
CA GLY A 121 1.99 -14.63 -4.63
C GLY A 121 3.26 -14.70 -5.46
N LYS A 122 4.00 -13.59 -5.62
CA LYS A 122 5.42 -13.55 -6.02
C LYS A 122 6.04 -12.27 -5.44
N GLY A 123 7.17 -12.43 -4.72
CA GLY A 123 7.96 -11.31 -4.22
C GLY A 123 8.52 -10.47 -5.36
N CYS A 124 8.65 -9.16 -5.11
CA CYS A 124 9.16 -8.13 -6.02
C CYS A 124 8.38 -7.90 -7.33
N GLY A 125 7.69 -6.75 -7.40
CA GLY A 125 7.63 -5.94 -8.63
C GLY A 125 6.69 -6.37 -9.76
N GLU A 126 6.16 -7.59 -9.78
CA GLU A 126 5.42 -8.06 -10.95
C GLU A 126 4.02 -8.56 -10.58
N VAL A 127 3.01 -7.69 -10.76
CA VAL A 127 1.97 -8.15 -11.68
C VAL A 127 2.70 -8.26 -13.00
N THR A 128 3.02 -9.48 -13.44
CA THR A 128 3.67 -9.64 -14.73
C THR A 128 2.81 -8.92 -15.75
N GLN A 129 3.40 -8.11 -16.62
CA GLN A 129 2.71 -7.49 -17.75
C GLN A 129 1.80 -8.50 -18.47
N ALA A 130 2.25 -9.76 -18.58
CA ALA A 130 1.48 -10.90 -19.10
C ALA A 130 0.14 -11.20 -18.37
N HIS A 131 0.05 -10.97 -17.06
CA HIS A 131 -1.19 -11.14 -16.30
C HIS A 131 -2.14 -9.97 -16.55
N ILE A 132 -1.64 -8.73 -16.58
CA ILE A 132 -2.44 -7.56 -16.97
C ILE A 132 -2.95 -7.75 -18.40
N GLU A 133 -2.10 -8.14 -19.34
CA GLU A 133 -2.46 -8.41 -20.73
C GLU A 133 -3.52 -9.51 -20.85
N ARG A 134 -3.37 -10.62 -20.12
CA ARG A 134 -4.37 -11.69 -20.09
C ARG A 134 -5.72 -11.18 -19.59
N VAL A 135 -5.71 -10.39 -18.52
CA VAL A 135 -6.92 -9.80 -17.96
C VAL A 135 -7.53 -8.82 -18.95
N MET A 136 -6.76 -7.87 -19.48
CA MET A 136 -7.23 -6.88 -20.48
C MET A 136 -7.80 -7.56 -21.74
N ALA A 137 -7.22 -8.68 -22.17
CA ALA A 137 -7.76 -9.48 -23.27
C ALA A 137 -9.15 -10.09 -22.95
N GLN A 138 -9.47 -10.31 -21.68
CA GLN A 138 -10.77 -10.83 -21.25
C GLN A 138 -11.81 -9.73 -21.01
N VAL A 139 -11.42 -8.58 -20.45
CA VAL A 139 -12.34 -7.48 -20.11
C VAL A 139 -12.50 -6.43 -21.22
N GLY A 140 -11.61 -6.42 -22.22
CA GLY A 140 -11.66 -5.49 -23.36
C GLY A 140 -10.93 -4.16 -23.11
N PRO A 141 -10.76 -3.33 -24.16
CA PRO A 141 -9.95 -2.10 -24.11
C PRO A 141 -10.53 -0.99 -23.23
N ASP A 142 -11.82 -1.09 -22.87
CA ASP A 142 -12.50 -0.13 -21.99
C ASP A 142 -12.30 -0.44 -20.49
N ALA A 143 -11.49 -1.46 -20.17
CA ALA A 143 -11.17 -1.81 -18.80
C ALA A 143 -10.20 -0.80 -18.19
N TYR A 144 -10.66 -0.08 -17.17
CA TYR A 144 -9.82 0.78 -16.35
C TYR A 144 -9.26 -0.03 -15.18
N ILE A 145 -7.92 -0.20 -15.14
CA ILE A 145 -7.18 -0.59 -13.94
C ILE A 145 -6.92 0.67 -13.12
#